data_AF-A0ABC8QWZ8-F1
#
_entry.id   AF-A0ABC8QWZ8-F1
#
_cell.length_a   1.000
_cell.length_b   1.000
_cell.length_c   1.000
_cell.angle_alpha   90.00
_cell.angle_beta   90.00
_cell.angle_gamma   90.00
#
_symmetry.space_group_name_H-M   'P 1'
#
loop_
_entity.id
_entity.type
_entity.pdbx_description
1 polymer ?
#
loop_
_entity_poly.entity_id
_entity_poly.type
_entity_poly.pdbx_seq_one_letter_code
_entity_poly.pdbx_strand_id
1 'polypeptide(L)'
;METTALSASWCLMLLAAHPEWLSCALTEVLDVCSNNLPDAEMLRSMKTLNMVIQEAPDLNVKGIQVPKGINIHVPIPVLHQHPDLWGADVHRFNPERFTQGTTGACKFPQAYMPFGVGTRICAGQHFAMAELKVILSLVLSRSPAYRHSPVFRLVIEPEHGVYLHFRRV
;
A
#
# COMPACT_ATOMS: atom_id res chain seq x y z
N MET A 1 5.55 21.06 15.75
CA MET A 1 5.91 19.82 15.06
C MET A 1 5.45 18.66 15.93
N GLU A 2 4.22 18.20 15.73
CA GLU A 2 3.60 17.17 16.59
C GLU A 2 4.15 15.77 16.31
N THR A 3 4.52 15.49 15.05
CA THR A 3 5.06 14.20 14.61
C THR A 3 6.44 13.92 15.21
N THR A 4 7.40 14.84 15.08
CA THR A 4 8.76 14.64 15.61
C THR A 4 8.80 14.45 17.13
N ALA A 5 8.03 15.24 17.88
CA ALA A 5 7.96 15.11 19.34
C ALA A 5 7.43 13.74 19.76
N LEU A 6 6.50 13.20 18.98
CA LEU A 6 5.92 11.89 19.19
C LEU A 6 6.89 10.76 18.83
N SER A 7 7.54 10.81 17.66
CA SER A 7 8.56 9.81 17.28
C SER A 7 9.68 9.78 18.32
N ALA A 8 10.10 10.95 18.82
CA ALA A 8 11.07 11.06 19.91
C ALA A 8 10.56 10.42 21.21
N SER A 9 9.28 10.63 21.57
CA SER A 9 8.67 10.00 22.74
C SER A 9 8.69 8.48 22.64
N TRP A 10 8.33 7.91 21.48
CA TRP A 10 8.38 6.47 21.23
C TRP A 10 9.81 5.91 21.25
N CYS A 11 10.77 6.62 20.63
CA CYS A 11 12.18 6.24 20.71
C CYS A 11 12.66 6.18 22.16
N LEU A 12 12.35 7.20 22.97
CA LEU A 12 12.73 7.26 24.38
C LEU A 12 12.08 6.13 25.20
N MET A 13 10.79 5.85 24.96
CA MET A 13 10.10 4.72 25.62
C MET A 13 10.74 3.38 25.27
N LEU A 14 11.09 3.14 24.00
CA LEU A 14 11.75 1.91 23.57
C LEU A 14 13.15 1.79 24.15
N LEU A 15 13.94 2.86 24.15
CA LEU A 15 15.27 2.85 24.77
C LEU A 15 15.20 2.57 26.28
N ALA A 16 14.20 3.13 26.99
CA ALA A 16 13.99 2.85 28.41
C ALA A 16 13.59 1.39 28.67
N ALA A 17 12.84 0.76 27.76
CA ALA A 17 12.46 -0.64 27.85
C ALA A 17 13.58 -1.62 27.45
N HIS A 18 14.59 -1.15 26.71
CA HIS A 18 15.70 -1.93 26.16
C HIS A 18 17.06 -1.31 26.54
N PRO A 19 17.53 -1.49 27.79
CA PRO A 19 18.74 -0.85 28.30
C PRO A 19 20.02 -1.14 27.51
N GLU A 20 20.08 -2.29 26.83
CA GLU A 20 21.16 -2.66 25.92
C GLU A 20 21.29 -1.67 24.76
N TRP A 21 20.16 -1.28 24.17
CA TRP A 21 20.12 -0.32 23.05
C TRP A 21 20.29 1.11 23.54
N LEU A 22 19.80 1.45 24.74
CA LEU A 22 20.11 2.73 25.39
C LEU A 22 21.62 2.88 25.61
N SER A 23 22.28 1.82 26.08
CA SER A 23 23.74 1.84 26.31
C SER A 23 24.50 2.03 25.01
N CYS A 24 24.15 1.28 23.96
CA CYS A 24 24.77 1.43 22.63
C CYS A 24 24.55 2.84 22.05
N ALA A 25 23.33 3.38 22.14
CA ALA A 25 23.01 4.72 21.63
C ALA A 25 23.75 5.81 22.41
N LEU A 26 23.85 5.68 23.74
CA LEU A 26 24.62 6.61 24.57
C LEU A 26 26.12 6.57 24.23
N THR A 27 26.71 5.38 24.06
CA THR A 27 28.11 5.24 23.65
C THR A 27 28.36 5.91 22.30
N GLU A 28 27.51 5.66 21.30
CA GLU A 28 27.62 6.31 19.99
C GLU A 28 27.56 7.84 20.11
N VAL A 29 26.61 8.37 20.87
CA VAL A 29 26.47 9.83 21.07
C VAL A 29 27.71 10.41 21.75
N LEU A 30 28.24 9.74 22.77
CA LEU A 30 29.44 10.19 23.48
C LEU A 30 30.67 10.17 22.57
N ASP A 31 30.85 9.11 21.79
CA ASP A 31 31.97 8.97 20.86
C ASP A 31 31.90 9.99 19.71
N VAL A 32 30.73 10.16 19.11
CA VAL A 32 30.54 11.04 17.95
C VAL A 32 30.55 12.52 18.35
N CYS A 33 29.83 12.88 19.41
CA CYS A 33 29.66 14.28 19.79
C CYS A 33 30.78 14.77 20.71
N SER A 34 31.41 13.91 21.51
CA SER A 34 32.46 14.29 22.47
C SER A 34 32.08 15.53 23.32
N ASN A 35 30.82 15.62 23.77
CA ASN A 35 30.20 16.76 24.48
C ASN A 35 30.03 18.07 23.68
N ASN A 36 30.22 18.07 22.37
CA ASN A 36 29.86 19.19 21.50
C ASN A 36 28.41 19.09 21.04
N LEU A 37 27.86 20.21 20.55
CA LEU A 37 26.58 20.19 19.85
C LEU A 37 26.73 19.41 18.53
N PRO A 38 25.78 18.53 18.17
CA PRO A 38 25.85 17.77 16.92
C PRO A 38 25.82 18.70 15.70
N ASP A 39 26.71 18.46 14.74
CA ASP A 39 26.69 19.08 13.42
C ASP A 39 26.18 18.12 12.33
N ALA A 40 26.06 18.61 11.09
CA ALA A 40 25.52 17.84 9.98
C ALA A 40 26.38 16.62 9.58
N GLU A 41 27.68 16.59 9.91
CA GLU A 41 28.56 15.46 9.63
C GLU A 41 28.45 14.41 10.74
N MET A 42 28.44 14.85 12.00
CA MET A 42 28.17 14.01 13.18
C MET A 42 26.82 13.31 13.08
N LEU A 43 25.76 14.01 12.67
CA LEU A 43 24.44 13.40 12.52
C LEU A 43 24.43 12.26 11.48
N ARG A 44 25.27 12.31 10.44
CA ARG A 44 25.36 11.25 9.43
C ARG A 44 26.11 10.01 9.94
N SER A 45 26.96 10.15 10.96
CA SER A 45 27.74 9.04 11.51
C SER A 45 27.01 8.26 12.60
N MET A 46 25.89 8.79 13.13
CA MET A 46 25.05 8.15 14.17
C MET A 46 24.19 7.00 13.63
N LYS A 47 24.81 5.84 13.41
CA LYS A 47 24.15 4.66 12.81
C LYS A 47 23.14 4.02 13.78
N THR A 48 23.47 3.95 15.06
CA THR A 48 22.67 3.32 16.12
C THR A 48 21.41 4.12 16.39
N LEU A 49 21.52 5.43 16.53
CA LEU A 49 20.34 6.30 16.64
C LEU A 49 19.44 6.18 15.40
N ASN A 50 20.02 6.08 14.20
CA ASN A 50 19.24 5.89 12.99
C ASN A 50 18.48 4.54 13.00
N MET A 51 19.10 3.46 13.49
CA MET A 51 18.41 2.17 13.68
C MET A 51 17.25 2.29 14.68
N VAL A 52 17.45 2.99 15.80
CA VAL A 52 16.39 3.21 16.81
C VAL A 52 15.21 4.00 16.22
N ILE A 53 15.49 5.07 15.49
CA ILE A 53 14.46 5.90 14.84
C ILE A 53 13.69 5.08 13.80
N GLN A 54 14.35 4.24 13.03
CA GLN A 54 13.71 3.40 12.02
C GLN A 54 12.87 2.27 12.61
N GLU A 55 13.24 1.75 13.78
CA GLU A 55 12.51 0.69 14.49
C GLU A 55 11.34 1.23 15.32
N ALA A 56 11.38 2.52 15.69
CA ALA A 56 10.30 3.17 16.40
C ALA A 56 9.02 3.16 15.53
N PRO A 57 7.88 2.69 16.07
CA PRO A 57 6.64 2.60 15.32
C PRO A 57 6.10 4.00 15.06
N ASP A 58 6.38 4.54 13.87
CA ASP A 58 5.79 5.80 13.44
C ASP A 58 4.99 5.59 12.16
N LEU A 59 3.72 5.23 12.36
CA LEU A 59 2.72 5.35 11.32
C LEU A 59 1.58 6.24 11.82
N ASN A 60 1.64 7.51 11.43
CA ASN A 60 0.58 8.47 11.63
C ASN A 60 -0.24 8.62 10.36
N VAL A 61 -1.50 8.16 10.38
CA VAL A 61 -2.44 8.33 9.27
C VAL A 61 -3.43 9.43 9.61
N LYS A 62 -3.25 10.62 9.02
CA LYS A 62 -4.15 11.78 9.21
C LYS A 62 -4.38 12.17 10.69
N GLY A 63 -3.34 12.11 11.51
CA GLY A 63 -3.42 12.40 12.95
C GLY A 63 -3.71 11.18 13.82
N ILE A 64 -3.98 10.02 13.23
CA ILE A 64 -4.22 8.77 13.96
C ILE A 64 -2.89 8.03 14.09
N GLN A 65 -2.44 7.85 15.34
CA GLN A 65 -1.34 6.95 15.63
C GLN A 65 -1.78 5.51 15.49
N VAL A 66 -1.04 4.75 14.68
CA VAL A 66 -1.23 3.31 14.56
C VAL A 66 -0.18 2.61 15.42
N PRO A 67 -0.58 1.92 16.51
CA PRO A 67 0.35 1.18 17.35
C PRO A 67 1.10 0.09 16.56
N LYS A 68 2.30 -0.26 17.02
CA LYS A 68 3.06 -1.39 16.49
C LYS A 68 2.24 -2.69 16.60
N GLY A 69 2.36 -3.55 15.58
CA GLY A 69 1.70 -4.85 15.56
C GLY A 69 0.23 -4.80 15.10
N ILE A 70 -0.29 -3.62 14.74
CA ILE A 70 -1.62 -3.49 14.14
C ILE A 70 -1.56 -3.81 12.64
N ASN A 71 -2.47 -4.69 12.20
CA ASN A 71 -2.71 -4.93 10.79
C ASN A 71 -3.59 -3.82 10.21
N ILE A 72 -3.09 -3.13 9.18
CA ILE A 72 -3.88 -2.18 8.40
C ILE A 72 -4.35 -2.86 7.13
N HIS A 73 -5.66 -2.85 6.91
CA HIS A 73 -6.26 -3.34 5.68
C HIS A 73 -6.76 -2.15 4.85
N VAL A 74 -6.35 -2.07 3.59
CA VAL A 74 -6.89 -1.10 2.63
C VAL A 74 -8.01 -1.80 1.86
N PRO A 75 -9.29 -1.41 2.01
CA PRO A 75 -10.39 -2.07 1.32
C PRO A 75 -10.43 -1.64 -0.15
N ILE A 76 -9.58 -2.25 -0.98
CA ILE A 76 -9.42 -1.92 -2.41
C ILE A 76 -10.75 -1.91 -3.18
N PRO A 77 -11.66 -2.89 -3.02
CA PRO A 77 -12.94 -2.89 -3.75
C PRO A 77 -13.80 -1.67 -3.42
N VAL A 78 -13.80 -1.23 -2.16
CA VAL A 78 -14.54 -0.05 -1.72
C VAL A 78 -13.88 1.22 -2.29
N LEU A 79 -12.56 1.29 -2.25
CA LEU A 79 -11.79 2.40 -2.81
C LEU A 79 -12.00 2.54 -4.32
N HIS A 80 -12.10 1.43 -5.06
CA HIS A 80 -12.36 1.40 -6.51
C HIS A 80 -13.80 1.75 -6.88
N GLN A 81 -14.69 1.80 -5.89
CA GLN A 81 -16.11 2.12 -6.08
C GLN A 81 -16.50 3.47 -5.46
N HIS A 82 -15.55 4.24 -4.95
CA HIS A 82 -15.82 5.50 -4.27
C HIS A 82 -16.16 6.62 -5.26
N PRO A 83 -17.37 7.22 -5.22
CA PRO A 83 -17.80 8.23 -6.20
C PRO A 83 -16.89 9.47 -6.26
N ASP A 84 -16.37 9.94 -5.13
CA ASP A 84 -15.46 11.12 -5.10
C ASP A 84 -14.13 10.89 -5.83
N LEU A 85 -13.76 9.62 -6.05
CA LEU A 85 -12.53 9.24 -6.73
C LEU A 85 -12.77 8.97 -8.21
N TRP A 86 -13.90 8.34 -8.53
CA TRP A 86 -14.17 7.74 -9.84
C TRP A 86 -15.29 8.41 -10.65
N GLY A 87 -15.99 9.38 -10.04
CA GLY A 87 -17.13 10.07 -10.63
C GLY A 87 -18.47 9.39 -10.35
N ALA A 88 -19.55 10.06 -10.77
CA ALA A 88 -20.93 9.61 -10.52
C ALA A 88 -21.28 8.30 -11.25
N ASP A 89 -20.56 7.96 -12.32
CA ASP A 89 -20.77 6.75 -13.11
C ASP A 89 -19.88 5.57 -12.64
N VAL A 90 -19.28 5.64 -11.45
CA VAL A 90 -18.37 4.61 -10.91
C VAL A 90 -18.95 3.20 -10.91
N HIS A 91 -20.27 3.05 -10.72
CA HIS A 91 -20.94 1.75 -10.74
C HIS A 91 -21.29 1.26 -12.15
N ARG A 92 -20.96 2.02 -13.20
CA ARG A 92 -21.11 1.61 -14.59
C ARG A 92 -19.82 0.99 -15.12
N PHE A 93 -19.94 -0.14 -15.80
CA PHE A 93 -18.83 -0.70 -16.58
C PHE A 93 -18.58 0.20 -17.81
N ASN A 94 -17.62 1.11 -17.68
CA ASN A 94 -17.26 2.10 -18.70
C ASN A 94 -15.75 2.04 -19.00
N PRO A 95 -15.31 1.26 -20.00
CA PRO A 95 -13.91 1.18 -20.38
C PRO A 95 -13.31 2.50 -20.88
N GLU A 96 -14.13 3.38 -21.48
CA GLU A 96 -13.67 4.67 -22.03
C GLU A 96 -13.11 5.61 -20.95
N ARG A 97 -13.46 5.37 -19.68
CA ARG A 97 -12.88 6.06 -18.53
C ARG A 97 -11.35 6.05 -18.52
N PHE A 98 -10.73 5.02 -19.06
CA PHE A 98 -9.27 4.84 -19.08
C PHE A 98 -8.60 5.33 -20.37
N THR A 99 -9.30 6.06 -21.24
CA THR A 99 -8.74 6.60 -22.50
C THR A 99 -7.52 7.50 -22.28
N GLN A 100 -7.51 8.27 -21.19
CA GLN A 100 -6.37 9.10 -20.75
C GLN A 100 -5.55 8.42 -19.64
N GLY A 101 -5.58 7.09 -19.60
CA GLY A 101 -4.98 6.27 -18.54
C GLY A 101 -5.64 6.47 -17.17
N THR A 102 -4.99 5.96 -16.12
CA THR A 102 -5.47 6.05 -14.74
C THR A 102 -5.64 7.49 -14.26
N THR A 103 -4.80 8.41 -14.75
CA THR A 103 -4.85 9.84 -14.43
C THR A 103 -6.12 10.53 -14.89
N GLY A 104 -6.68 10.11 -16.02
CA GLY A 104 -8.00 10.58 -16.46
C GLY A 104 -9.16 9.85 -15.78
N ALA A 105 -8.92 8.62 -15.32
CA ALA A 105 -9.96 7.76 -14.78
C ALA A 105 -10.30 8.01 -13.30
N CYS A 106 -9.30 8.43 -12.51
CA CYS A 106 -9.41 8.55 -11.05
C CYS A 106 -8.72 9.83 -10.55
N LYS A 107 -9.42 10.58 -9.69
CA LYS A 107 -8.93 11.83 -9.09
C LYS A 107 -7.58 11.68 -8.39
N PHE A 108 -7.36 10.54 -7.74
CA PHE A 108 -6.09 10.16 -7.13
C PHE A 108 -5.61 8.87 -7.77
N PRO A 109 -4.71 8.92 -8.76
CA PRO A 109 -4.32 7.74 -9.54
C PRO A 109 -3.79 6.58 -8.68
N GLN A 110 -3.18 6.89 -7.53
CA GLN A 110 -2.68 5.92 -6.56
C GLN A 110 -3.81 5.11 -5.90
N ALA A 111 -5.06 5.59 -5.93
CA ALA A 111 -6.22 4.85 -5.45
C ALA A 111 -6.61 3.69 -6.39
N TYR A 112 -6.19 3.75 -7.67
CA TYR A 112 -6.30 2.61 -8.57
C TYR A 112 -5.10 1.67 -8.41
N MET A 113 -5.26 0.73 -7.49
CA MET A 113 -4.25 -0.24 -7.08
C MET A 113 -4.68 -1.71 -7.29
N PRO A 114 -5.11 -2.13 -8.50
CA PRO A 114 -5.54 -3.52 -8.75
C PRO A 114 -4.41 -4.55 -8.55
N PHE A 115 -3.15 -4.09 -8.60
CA PHE A 115 -1.95 -4.89 -8.36
C PHE A 115 -1.17 -4.40 -7.12
N GLY A 116 -1.79 -3.58 -6.27
CA GLY A 116 -1.12 -2.90 -5.16
C GLY A 116 -0.36 -1.63 -5.58
N VAL A 117 0.41 -1.07 -4.65
CA VAL A 117 1.21 0.15 -4.83
C VAL A 117 2.46 0.10 -3.95
N GLY A 118 3.54 0.78 -4.34
CA GLY A 118 4.76 0.90 -3.55
C GLY A 118 5.67 -0.32 -3.62
N THR A 119 6.45 -0.56 -2.57
CA THR A 119 7.52 -1.58 -2.50
C THR A 119 7.02 -3.03 -2.56
N ARG A 120 5.72 -3.24 -2.33
CA ARG A 120 5.06 -4.56 -2.37
C ARG A 120 4.09 -4.70 -3.54
N ILE A 121 4.26 -3.90 -4.60
CA ILE A 121 3.48 -4.04 -5.83
C ILE A 121 3.64 -5.47 -6.41
N CYS A 122 2.57 -6.00 -7.00
CA CYS A 122 2.56 -7.35 -7.57
C CYS A 122 3.62 -7.48 -8.66
N ALA A 123 4.64 -8.31 -8.41
CA ALA A 123 5.69 -8.60 -9.37
C ALA A 123 5.16 -9.22 -10.68
N GLY A 124 4.00 -9.90 -10.62
CA GLY A 124 3.34 -10.54 -11.75
C GLY A 124 2.46 -9.62 -12.60
N GLN A 125 2.36 -8.32 -12.31
CA GLN A 125 1.42 -7.41 -12.98
C GLN A 125 1.52 -7.46 -14.51
N HIS A 126 2.74 -7.39 -15.07
CA HIS A 126 2.92 -7.38 -16.51
C HIS A 126 2.55 -8.71 -17.16
N PHE A 127 2.90 -9.82 -16.49
CA PHE A 127 2.54 -11.17 -16.94
C PHE A 127 1.03 -11.37 -16.92
N ALA A 128 0.36 -11.04 -15.81
CA ALA A 128 -1.09 -11.14 -15.67
C ALA A 128 -1.83 -10.32 -16.73
N MET A 129 -1.35 -9.10 -17.03
CA MET A 129 -1.95 -8.28 -18.08
C MET A 129 -1.78 -8.88 -19.49
N ALA A 130 -0.64 -9.51 -19.77
CA ALA A 130 -0.42 -10.18 -21.05
C ALA A 130 -1.32 -11.43 -21.16
N GLU A 131 -1.33 -12.27 -20.13
CA GLU A 131 -2.15 -13.48 -20.05
C GLU A 131 -3.64 -13.17 -20.20
N LEU A 132 -4.16 -12.17 -19.48
CA LEU A 132 -5.56 -11.74 -19.61
C LEU A 132 -5.92 -11.31 -21.02
N LYS A 133 -5.04 -10.53 -21.69
CA LYS A 133 -5.27 -10.09 -23.08
C LYS A 133 -5.32 -11.29 -24.04
N VAL A 134 -4.46 -12.28 -23.85
CA VAL A 134 -4.45 -13.51 -24.66
C VAL A 134 -5.71 -14.33 -24.42
N ILE A 135 -6.08 -14.59 -23.16
CA ILE A 135 -7.28 -15.37 -22.86
C ILE A 135 -8.52 -14.68 -23.43
N LEU A 136 -8.68 -13.38 -23.17
CA LEU A 136 -9.83 -12.61 -23.67
C LEU A 136 -9.88 -12.60 -25.19
N SER A 137 -8.77 -12.39 -25.90
CA SER A 137 -8.79 -12.39 -27.37
C SER A 137 -9.22 -13.73 -27.97
N LEU A 138 -8.90 -14.85 -27.30
CA LEU A 138 -9.29 -16.19 -27.72
C LEU A 138 -10.76 -16.52 -27.43
N VAL A 139 -11.31 -16.02 -26.31
CA VAL A 139 -12.67 -16.38 -25.87
C VAL A 139 -13.73 -15.32 -26.21
N LEU A 140 -13.37 -14.10 -26.58
CA LEU A 140 -14.32 -13.00 -26.85
C LEU A 140 -15.29 -13.27 -27.99
N SER A 141 -14.96 -14.18 -28.92
CA SER A 141 -15.91 -14.64 -29.95
C SER A 141 -17.06 -15.50 -29.39
N ARG A 142 -17.10 -15.74 -28.08
CA ARG A 142 -18.12 -16.53 -27.39
C ARG A 142 -19.06 -15.62 -26.60
N SER A 143 -20.33 -15.99 -26.55
CA SER A 143 -21.34 -15.28 -25.75
C SER A 143 -21.31 -15.81 -24.31
N PRO A 144 -20.91 -14.99 -23.32
CA PRO A 144 -20.98 -15.37 -21.92
C PRO A 144 -22.41 -15.23 -21.38
N ALA A 145 -22.86 -16.18 -20.55
CA ALA A 145 -24.08 -16.02 -19.77
C ALA A 145 -23.77 -15.29 -18.46
N TYR A 146 -24.48 -14.18 -18.20
CA TYR A 146 -24.31 -13.41 -16.97
C TYR A 146 -25.25 -13.91 -15.87
N ARG A 147 -24.69 -14.15 -14.68
CA ARG A 147 -25.43 -14.41 -13.44
C ARG A 147 -24.78 -13.62 -12.31
N HIS A 148 -25.49 -12.64 -11.76
CA HIS A 148 -24.96 -11.81 -10.68
C HIS A 148 -24.98 -12.58 -9.35
N SER A 149 -23.83 -13.14 -8.95
CA SER A 149 -23.61 -13.73 -7.63
C SER A 149 -22.12 -13.68 -7.27
N PRO A 150 -21.59 -12.51 -6.86
CA PRO A 150 -20.21 -12.40 -6.40
C PRO A 150 -20.07 -12.93 -4.97
N VAL A 151 -19.01 -13.71 -4.70
CA VAL A 151 -18.68 -14.18 -3.35
C VAL A 151 -17.25 -13.82 -2.98
N PHE A 152 -17.05 -13.50 -1.71
CA PHE A 152 -15.72 -13.24 -1.15
C PHE A 152 -15.25 -14.47 -0.38
N ARG A 153 -14.24 -15.16 -0.92
CA ARG A 153 -13.51 -16.20 -0.18
C ARG A 153 -12.16 -15.63 0.25
N LEU A 154 -11.15 -15.78 -0.59
CA LEU A 154 -9.87 -15.07 -0.50
C LEU A 154 -9.77 -13.94 -1.54
N VAL A 155 -10.42 -14.16 -2.68
CA VAL A 155 -10.63 -13.20 -3.76
C VAL A 155 -12.12 -13.08 -4.02
N ILE A 156 -12.54 -12.01 -4.69
CA ILE A 156 -13.90 -11.88 -5.20
C ILE A 156 -14.00 -12.73 -6.47
N GLU A 157 -14.92 -13.68 -6.49
CA GLU A 157 -15.16 -14.56 -7.63
C GLU A 157 -16.66 -14.71 -7.92
N PRO A 158 -17.04 -15.09 -9.16
CA PRO A 158 -18.42 -15.47 -9.47
C PRO A 158 -18.74 -16.81 -8.80
N GLU A 159 -19.70 -16.85 -7.88
CA GLU A 159 -20.08 -18.03 -7.08
C GLU A 159 -20.36 -19.27 -7.93
N HIS A 160 -20.96 -19.06 -9.11
CA HIS A 160 -21.37 -20.13 -10.01
C HIS A 160 -20.50 -20.19 -11.28
N GLY A 161 -19.36 -19.49 -11.29
CA GLY A 161 -18.51 -19.34 -12.47
C GLY A 161 -19.15 -18.51 -13.59
N VAL A 162 -18.51 -18.54 -14.76
CA VAL A 162 -19.01 -17.90 -15.99
C VAL A 162 -19.18 -18.98 -17.06
N TYR A 163 -20.41 -19.19 -17.51
CA TYR A 163 -20.71 -20.16 -18.56
C TYR A 163 -20.50 -19.54 -19.95
N LEU A 164 -19.72 -20.23 -20.79
CA LEU A 164 -19.46 -19.83 -22.17
C LEU A 164 -20.22 -20.75 -23.13
N HIS A 165 -21.01 -20.16 -24.03
CA HIS A 165 -21.67 -20.93 -25.08
C HIS A 165 -20.75 -21.10 -26.29
N PHE A 166 -20.41 -22.35 -26.59
CA PHE A 166 -19.65 -22.71 -27.77
C PHE A 166 -20.60 -23.01 -28.93
N ARG A 167 -20.46 -22.25 -30.03
CA ARG A 167 -21.02 -22.62 -31.32
C ARG A 167 -19.86 -22.94 -32.24
N ARG A 168 -19.93 -24.08 -32.92
CA ARG A 168 -18.97 -24.43 -33.98
C ARG A 168 -19.19 -23.43 -35.12
N VAL A 169 -18.13 -22.68 -35.44
CA VAL A 169 -18.08 -21.84 -36.65
C VAL A 169 -17.85 -22.74 -37.86
#